data_AF-A0A0P9FI01-F1
#
_entry.id   AF-A0A0P9FI01-F1
#
_cell.length_a   1.000
_cell.length_b   1.000
_cell.length_c   1.000
_cell.angle_alpha   90.00
_cell.angle_beta   90.00
_cell.angle_gamma   90.00
#
_symmetry.space_group_name_H-M   'P 1'
#
loop_
_entity.id
_entity.type
_entity.pdbx_description
1 polymer ?
#
loop_
_entity_poly.entity_id
_entity_poly.type
_entity_poly.pdbx_seq_one_letter_code
_entity_poly.pdbx_strand_id
1 'polypeptide(L)'
;MISPCATVREALALEPMTEDPQVQAHLDGCATCARYRRQHQSLDVVLRAEMSWEAPAALTARLLAIAADPAAAIEQASAPFAPRQAAQAVPARPKTWFVSVVYALTLMIIALSLLVAWQVAGALLAQVEPGAILTQLLALPQQGLTYLIAKLPQSRYLVDFLLRVRVQLMWLLLVAVLWAVLDKANLQFSFRGRQITL
;
A
#
# COMPACT_ATOMS: atom_id res chain seq x y z
N MET A 1 -21.90 32.40 12.73
CA MET A 1 -21.80 31.93 11.33
C MET A 1 -22.18 30.47 11.31
N ILE A 2 -23.12 30.06 10.46
CA ILE A 2 -23.58 28.67 10.38
C ILE A 2 -22.50 27.87 9.65
N SER A 3 -21.80 26.97 10.34
CA SER A 3 -20.82 26.08 9.70
C SER A 3 -21.53 25.19 8.67
N PRO A 4 -20.98 25.03 7.46
CA PRO A 4 -21.60 24.18 6.45
C PRO A 4 -21.60 22.72 6.91
N CYS A 5 -22.63 21.95 6.53
CA CYS A 5 -22.73 20.53 6.90
C CYS A 5 -21.50 19.71 6.49
N ALA A 6 -20.80 20.10 5.42
CA ALA A 6 -19.59 19.43 4.96
C ALA A 6 -18.45 19.51 5.98
N THR A 7 -18.17 20.69 6.54
CA THR A 7 -17.07 20.86 7.51
C THR A 7 -17.39 20.18 8.83
N VAL A 8 -18.66 20.15 9.23
CA VAL A 8 -19.09 19.43 10.43
C VAL A 8 -18.95 17.91 10.24
N ARG A 9 -19.26 17.38 9.05
CA ARG A 9 -19.04 15.96 8.74
C ARG A 9 -17.56 15.59 8.70
N GLU A 10 -16.72 16.46 8.14
CA GLU A 10 -15.27 16.26 8.11
C GLU A 10 -14.68 16.24 9.53
N ALA A 11 -15.09 17.19 10.38
CA ALA A 11 -14.70 17.22 11.79
C ALA A 11 -15.14 15.95 12.53
N LEU A 12 -16.39 15.48 12.31
CA LEU A 12 -16.90 14.25 12.92
C LEU A 12 -16.24 12.98 12.40
N ALA A 13 -15.74 12.98 11.15
CA ALA A 13 -15.02 11.84 10.58
C ALA A 13 -13.62 11.69 11.18
N LEU A 14 -12.97 12.81 11.52
CA LEU A 14 -11.67 12.83 12.19
C LEU A 14 -11.79 12.52 13.68
N GLU A 15 -12.74 13.17 14.35
CA GLU A 15 -12.92 13.07 15.80
C GLU A 15 -14.42 12.96 16.15
N PRO A 16 -14.97 11.74 16.25
CA PRO A 16 -16.41 11.53 16.43
C PRO A 16 -16.94 11.99 17.81
N MET A 17 -16.03 12.21 18.77
CA MET A 17 -16.31 12.69 20.12
C MET A 17 -15.79 14.12 20.34
N THR A 18 -15.75 14.95 19.29
CA THR A 18 -15.36 16.35 19.45
C THR A 18 -16.30 17.10 20.41
N GLU A 19 -15.69 17.86 21.33
CA GLU A 19 -16.39 18.74 22.27
C GLU A 19 -16.48 20.18 21.76
N ASP A 20 -16.17 20.42 20.48
CA ASP A 20 -16.22 21.76 19.89
C ASP A 20 -17.66 22.34 19.99
N PRO A 21 -17.86 23.48 20.67
CA PRO A 21 -19.17 24.08 20.85
C PRO A 21 -19.84 24.47 19.53
N GLN A 22 -19.07 24.76 18.47
CA GLN A 22 -19.63 25.09 17.15
C GLN A 22 -20.23 23.87 16.46
N VAL A 23 -19.58 22.71 16.60
CA VAL A 23 -20.08 21.44 16.07
C VAL A 23 -21.32 21.01 16.85
N GLN A 24 -21.31 21.15 18.17
CA GLN A 24 -22.47 20.81 19.01
C GLN A 24 -23.69 21.67 18.67
N ALA A 25 -23.53 23.00 18.58
CA ALA A 25 -24.61 23.90 18.19
C ALA A 25 -25.19 23.58 16.79
N HIS A 26 -24.35 23.11 15.85
CA HIS A 26 -24.83 22.67 14.54
C HIS A 26 -25.59 21.35 14.60
N LEU A 27 -25.17 20.40 15.45
CA LEU A 27 -25.83 19.10 15.61
C LEU A 27 -27.23 19.24 16.20
N ASP A 28 -27.42 20.20 17.10
CA ASP A 28 -28.74 20.52 17.66
C ASP A 28 -29.69 21.10 16.60
N GLY A 29 -29.14 21.84 15.62
CA GLY A 29 -29.91 22.42 14.52
C GLY A 29 -30.11 21.51 13.30
N CYS A 30 -29.30 20.44 13.13
CA CYS A 30 -29.26 19.64 11.91
C CYS A 30 -29.44 18.13 12.19
N ALA A 31 -30.67 17.64 11.96
CA ALA A 31 -31.02 16.23 12.16
C ALA A 31 -30.17 15.26 11.32
N THR A 32 -29.75 15.67 10.12
CA THR A 32 -28.92 14.84 9.23
C THR A 32 -27.52 14.62 9.79
N CYS A 33 -26.88 15.67 10.30
CA CYS A 33 -25.56 15.56 10.93
C CYS A 33 -25.65 14.81 12.28
N ALA A 34 -26.74 15.00 13.04
CA ALA A 34 -26.99 14.21 14.25
C ALA A 34 -27.13 12.72 13.95
N ARG A 35 -27.85 12.34 12.88
CA ARG A 35 -27.96 10.94 12.44
C ARG A 35 -26.60 10.37 12.01
N TYR A 36 -25.83 11.15 11.25
CA TYR A 36 -24.48 10.78 10.82
C TYR A 36 -23.56 10.47 12.01
N ARG A 37 -23.56 11.34 13.03
CA ARG A 37 -22.79 11.12 14.28
C ARG A 37 -23.18 9.81 14.98
N ARG A 38 -24.48 9.53 15.15
CA ARG A 38 -24.96 8.30 15.80
C ARG A 38 -24.51 7.04 15.05
N GLN A 39 -24.51 7.07 13.72
CA GLN A 39 -24.06 5.95 12.90
C GLN A 39 -22.56 5.68 13.13
N HIS A 40 -21.73 6.71 13.08
CA HIS A 40 -20.29 6.57 13.36
C HIS A 40 -20.01 6.06 14.77
N GLN A 41 -20.72 6.58 15.78
CA GLN A 41 -20.59 6.09 17.16
C GLN A 41 -20.96 4.60 17.29
N SER A 42 -22.03 4.15 16.61
CA SER A 42 -22.40 2.73 16.63
C SER A 42 -21.35 1.84 15.98
N LEU A 43 -20.73 2.29 14.89
CA LEU A 43 -19.65 1.56 14.22
C LEU A 43 -18.41 1.47 15.09
N ASP A 44 -18.01 2.56 15.76
CA ASP A 44 -16.85 2.56 16.65
C ASP A 44 -17.01 1.61 17.84
N VAL A 45 -18.22 1.52 18.41
CA VAL A 45 -18.51 0.58 19.51
C VAL A 45 -18.36 -0.86 19.05
N VAL A 46 -18.92 -1.20 17.88
CA VAL A 46 -18.81 -2.55 17.30
C VAL A 46 -17.35 -2.87 16.96
N LEU A 47 -16.64 -1.96 16.30
CA LEU A 47 -15.24 -2.14 15.93
C LEU A 47 -14.34 -2.32 17.17
N ARG A 48 -14.59 -1.58 18.25
CA ARG A 48 -13.84 -1.74 19.51
C ARG A 48 -14.14 -3.06 20.20
N ALA A 49 -15.36 -3.56 20.11
CA ALA A 49 -15.71 -4.87 20.64
C ALA A 49 -14.97 -5.99 19.91
N GLU A 50 -14.83 -5.88 18.58
CA GLU A 50 -14.05 -6.83 17.77
C GLU A 50 -12.53 -6.67 17.97
N MET A 51 -12.06 -5.44 18.22
CA MET A 51 -10.65 -5.15 18.52
C MET A 51 -10.30 -5.29 20.01
N SER A 52 -11.10 -5.98 20.81
CA SER A 52 -10.76 -6.21 22.21
C SER A 52 -9.58 -7.18 22.31
N TRP A 53 -8.38 -6.63 22.50
CA TRP A 53 -7.24 -7.40 22.98
C TRP A 53 -7.47 -7.81 24.42
N GLU A 54 -7.08 -9.03 24.75
CA GLU A 54 -7.13 -9.55 26.10
C GLU A 54 -6.31 -8.64 27.04
N ALA A 55 -6.99 -8.00 27.98
CA ALA A 55 -6.36 -7.03 28.86
C ALA A 55 -5.32 -7.75 29.73
N PRO A 56 -4.05 -7.32 29.75
CA PRO A 56 -3.02 -8.00 30.51
C PRO A 56 -3.39 -8.03 32.00
N ALA A 57 -3.42 -9.23 32.59
CA ALA A 57 -3.88 -9.45 33.97
C ALA A 57 -3.15 -8.58 35.02
N ALA A 58 -1.89 -8.21 34.74
CA ALA A 58 -1.12 -7.31 35.59
C ALA A 58 -1.68 -5.87 35.61
N LEU A 59 -2.27 -5.42 34.51
CA LEU A 59 -2.83 -4.08 34.38
C LEU A 59 -4.23 -4.04 34.98
N THR A 60 -5.06 -5.06 34.75
CA THR A 60 -6.37 -5.19 35.39
C THR A 60 -6.24 -5.28 36.91
N ALA A 61 -5.28 -6.06 37.43
CA ALA A 61 -5.01 -6.12 38.87
C ALA A 61 -4.57 -4.77 39.47
N ARG A 62 -3.76 -3.99 38.75
CA ARG A 62 -3.35 -2.64 39.19
C ARG A 62 -4.51 -1.65 39.15
N LEU A 63 -5.35 -1.70 38.13
CA LEU A 63 -6.55 -0.86 38.06
C LEU A 63 -7.55 -1.22 39.16
N LEU A 64 -7.72 -2.50 39.47
CA LEU A 64 -8.54 -2.94 40.59
C LEU A 64 -7.95 -2.49 41.93
N ALA A 65 -6.63 -2.50 42.10
CA ALA A 65 -5.99 -1.96 43.30
C ALA A 65 -6.21 -0.45 43.45
N ILE A 66 -6.14 0.32 42.35
CA ILE A 66 -6.43 1.76 42.34
C ILE A 66 -7.92 2.03 42.61
N ALA A 67 -8.83 1.23 42.05
CA ALA A 67 -10.27 1.35 42.30
C ALA A 67 -10.65 0.96 43.74
N ALA A 68 -9.91 0.04 44.36
CA ALA A 68 -10.11 -0.37 45.74
C ALA A 68 -9.65 0.68 46.75
N ASP A 69 -8.59 1.44 46.44
CA ASP A 69 -8.11 2.54 47.29
C ASP A 69 -7.69 3.77 46.45
N PRO A 70 -8.66 4.62 46.07
CA PRO A 70 -8.38 5.79 45.23
C PRO A 70 -7.60 6.87 46.00
N ALA A 71 -7.64 6.88 47.33
CA ALA A 71 -6.94 7.87 48.15
C ALA A 71 -5.42 7.61 48.18
N ALA A 72 -5.00 6.36 48.33
CA ALA A 72 -3.59 5.96 48.29
C ALA A 72 -2.96 6.13 46.89
N ALA A 73 -3.76 5.98 45.83
CA ALA A 73 -3.30 6.13 44.45
C ALA A 73 -2.95 7.58 44.08
N ILE A 74 -3.68 8.56 44.64
CA ILE A 74 -3.43 9.99 44.41
C ILE A 74 -2.14 10.43 45.11
N GLU A 75 -1.83 9.89 46.30
CA GLU A 75 -0.55 10.14 46.97
C GLU A 75 0.64 9.54 46.20
N GLN A 76 0.50 8.33 45.65
CA GLN A 76 1.54 7.70 44.82
C GLN A 76 1.74 8.38 43.45
N ALA A 77 0.74 9.08 42.91
CA ALA A 77 0.87 9.86 41.68
C ALA A 77 1.76 11.11 41.83
N SER A 78 2.03 11.53 43.08
CA SER A 78 2.92 12.66 43.39
C SER A 78 4.39 12.26 43.55
N ALA A 79 4.69 10.95 43.56
CA ALA A 79 6.07 10.49 43.47
C ALA A 79 6.63 10.90 42.09
N PRO A 80 7.85 11.45 42.02
CA PRO A 80 8.47 11.78 40.74
C PRO A 80 8.41 10.53 39.87
N PHE A 81 7.92 10.69 38.64
CA PHE A 81 7.86 9.65 37.63
C PHE A 81 9.26 9.03 37.48
N ALA A 82 9.56 8.01 38.27
CA ALA A 82 10.74 7.21 38.10
C ALA A 82 10.52 6.53 36.75
N PRO A 83 11.37 6.76 35.74
CA PRO A 83 11.24 6.08 34.47
C PRO A 83 11.24 4.59 34.77
N ARG A 84 10.05 3.99 34.62
CA ARG A 84 9.80 2.61 35.00
C ARG A 84 10.73 1.76 34.16
N GLN A 85 11.74 1.19 34.81
CA GLN A 85 12.61 0.15 34.28
C GLN A 85 11.77 -1.13 34.09
N ALA A 86 10.85 -1.09 33.15
CA ALA A 86 10.48 -2.25 32.37
C ALA A 86 11.06 -1.97 30.99
N ALA A 87 12.39 -2.06 30.90
CA ALA A 87 13.05 -2.28 29.63
C ALA A 87 12.52 -3.62 29.12
N GLN A 88 11.37 -3.58 28.44
CA GLN A 88 11.09 -4.54 27.38
C GLN A 88 12.39 -4.58 26.58
N ALA A 89 13.01 -5.75 26.50
CA ALA A 89 14.15 -5.96 25.64
C ALA A 89 13.67 -5.65 24.23
N VAL A 90 13.84 -4.40 23.81
CA VAL A 90 13.75 -4.01 22.40
C VAL A 90 14.70 -4.98 21.71
N PRO A 91 14.20 -5.87 20.82
CA PRO A 91 15.07 -6.84 20.18
C PRO A 91 16.22 -6.06 19.57
N ALA A 92 17.44 -6.40 19.99
CA ALA A 92 18.64 -5.66 19.65
C ALA A 92 18.62 -5.38 18.15
N ARG A 93 18.49 -4.10 17.79
CA ARG A 93 18.39 -3.66 16.39
C ARG A 93 19.51 -4.36 15.62
N PRO A 94 19.18 -5.17 14.59
CA PRO A 94 20.20 -5.95 13.91
C PRO A 94 21.26 -4.98 13.40
N LYS A 95 22.52 -5.25 13.75
CA LYS A 95 23.67 -4.44 13.34
C LYS A 95 23.60 -4.26 11.82
N THR A 96 23.64 -3.02 11.36
CA THR A 96 23.45 -2.65 9.95
C THR A 96 24.35 -3.45 8.99
N TRP A 97 25.54 -3.85 9.44
CA TRP A 97 26.42 -4.76 8.70
C TRP A 97 25.79 -6.12 8.37
N PHE A 98 25.04 -6.73 9.30
CA PHE A 98 24.35 -8.00 9.06
C PHE A 98 23.28 -7.86 7.98
N VAL A 99 22.50 -6.78 8.03
CA VAL A 99 21.48 -6.46 7.03
C VAL A 99 22.13 -6.26 5.64
N SER A 100 23.24 -5.52 5.58
CA SER A 100 23.99 -5.31 4.33
C SER A 100 24.55 -6.62 3.75
N VAL A 101 25.08 -7.52 4.59
CA VAL A 101 25.60 -8.82 4.16
C VAL A 101 24.47 -9.69 3.59
N VAL A 102 23.31 -9.74 4.25
CA VAL A 102 22.15 -10.50 3.75
C VAL A 102 21.67 -9.95 2.41
N TYR A 103 21.58 -8.62 2.26
CA TYR A 103 21.21 -8.03 0.97
C TYR A 103 22.24 -8.28 -0.13
N ALA A 104 23.53 -8.18 0.16
CA ALA A 104 24.58 -8.49 -0.80
C ALA A 104 24.53 -9.98 -1.24
N LEU A 105 24.31 -10.88 -0.28
CA LEU A 105 24.20 -12.31 -0.54
C LEU A 105 22.97 -12.64 -1.39
N THR A 106 21.81 -12.08 -1.05
CA THR A 106 20.58 -12.28 -1.83
C THR A 106 20.70 -11.73 -3.26
N LEU A 107 21.29 -10.54 -3.43
CA LEU A 107 21.53 -9.97 -4.76
C LEU A 107 22.47 -10.85 -5.57
N MET A 108 23.54 -11.36 -4.95
CA MET A 108 24.49 -12.26 -5.61
C MET A 108 23.81 -13.57 -6.04
N ILE A 109 22.96 -14.16 -5.19
CA ILE A 109 22.17 -15.36 -5.54
C ILE A 109 21.21 -15.07 -6.70
N ILE A 110 20.50 -13.94 -6.68
CA ILE A 110 19.58 -13.55 -7.75
C ILE A 110 20.35 -13.36 -9.07
N ALA A 111 21.49 -12.66 -9.03
CA ALA A 111 22.34 -12.46 -10.20
C ALA A 111 22.85 -13.79 -10.76
N LEU A 112 23.32 -14.70 -9.90
CA LEU A 112 23.78 -16.03 -10.28
C LEU A 112 22.64 -16.84 -10.91
N SER A 113 21.45 -16.80 -10.31
CA SER A 113 20.23 -17.45 -10.81
C SER A 113 19.87 -16.94 -12.21
N LEU A 114 19.86 -15.62 -12.42
CA LEU A 114 19.58 -15.03 -13.73
C LEU A 114 20.64 -15.41 -14.76
N LEU A 115 21.92 -15.43 -14.36
CA LEU A 115 23.02 -15.79 -15.26
C LEU A 115 22.91 -17.26 -15.69
N VAL A 116 22.59 -18.16 -14.77
CA VAL A 116 22.37 -19.58 -15.08
C VAL A 116 21.14 -19.76 -15.97
N ALA A 117 20.02 -19.09 -15.66
CA ALA A 117 18.83 -19.10 -16.50
C ALA A 117 19.13 -18.58 -17.93
N TRP A 118 19.95 -17.53 -18.03
CA TRP A 118 20.40 -16.97 -19.29
C TRP A 118 21.28 -17.94 -20.07
N GLN A 119 22.21 -18.64 -19.40
CA GLN A 119 23.07 -19.65 -20.03
C GLN A 119 22.27 -20.85 -20.53
N VAL A 120 21.28 -21.32 -19.76
CA VAL A 120 20.39 -22.41 -20.17
C VAL A 120 19.52 -21.98 -21.35
N ALA A 121 18.97 -20.76 -21.33
CA ALA A 121 18.24 -20.20 -22.45
C ALA A 121 19.11 -20.09 -23.72
N GLY A 122 20.35 -19.61 -23.57
CA GLY A 122 21.32 -19.51 -24.67
C GLY A 122 21.71 -20.89 -25.23
N ALA A 123 21.94 -21.88 -24.37
CA ALA A 123 22.27 -23.25 -24.78
C ALA A 123 21.10 -23.94 -25.50
N LEU A 124 19.86 -23.70 -25.05
CA LEU A 124 18.65 -24.20 -25.72
C LEU A 124 18.44 -23.51 -27.07
N LEU A 125 18.68 -22.19 -27.16
CA LEU A 125 18.62 -21.42 -28.41
C LEU A 125 19.74 -21.77 -29.40
N ALA A 126 20.86 -22.30 -28.94
CA ALA A 126 21.96 -22.76 -29.79
C ALA A 126 21.69 -24.14 -30.43
N GLN A 127 20.85 -24.98 -29.81
CA GLN A 127 20.49 -26.31 -30.34
C GLN A 127 19.20 -26.29 -31.16
N VAL A 128 18.32 -25.32 -30.93
CA VAL A 128 17.07 -25.13 -31.66
C VAL A 128 17.28 -23.95 -32.59
N GLU A 129 17.47 -24.16 -33.91
CA GLU A 129 17.55 -23.07 -34.89
C GLU A 129 16.29 -22.18 -34.80
N PRO A 130 16.32 -21.04 -34.07
CA PRO A 130 15.11 -20.31 -33.76
C PRO A 130 14.60 -19.63 -35.01
N GLY A 131 15.48 -19.36 -35.98
CA GLY A 131 15.14 -18.75 -37.27
C GLY A 131 14.20 -19.61 -38.10
N ALA A 132 14.42 -20.92 -38.20
CA ALA A 132 13.58 -21.80 -39.03
C ALA A 132 12.18 -21.99 -38.44
N ILE A 133 12.10 -22.21 -37.12
CA ILE A 133 10.82 -22.43 -36.43
C ILE A 133 10.06 -21.11 -36.26
N LEU A 134 10.71 -19.98 -35.94
CA LEU A 134 10.02 -18.68 -35.90
C LEU A 134 9.58 -18.23 -37.29
N THR A 135 10.34 -18.48 -38.36
CA THR A 135 9.88 -18.11 -39.71
C THR A 135 8.71 -18.96 -40.17
N GLN A 136 8.66 -20.25 -39.83
CA GLN A 136 7.46 -21.08 -40.05
C GLN A 136 6.28 -20.65 -39.18
N LEU A 137 6.49 -20.33 -37.89
CA LEU A 137 5.43 -19.83 -37.01
C LEU A 137 4.96 -18.42 -37.36
N LEU A 138 5.81 -17.56 -37.95
CA LEU A 138 5.42 -16.23 -38.44
C LEU A 138 4.76 -16.30 -39.83
N ALA A 139 5.06 -17.31 -40.64
CA ALA A 139 4.42 -17.52 -41.94
C ALA A 139 3.01 -18.13 -41.82
N LEU A 140 2.78 -18.99 -40.81
CA LEU A 140 1.46 -19.58 -40.54
C LEU A 140 0.32 -18.56 -40.35
N PRO A 141 0.46 -17.50 -39.53
CA PRO A 141 -0.62 -16.54 -39.32
C PRO A 141 -0.91 -15.73 -40.58
N GLN A 142 0.07 -15.46 -41.45
CA GLN A 142 -0.21 -14.80 -42.73
C GLN A 142 -1.00 -15.71 -43.68
N GLN A 143 -0.67 -17.00 -43.76
CA GLN A 143 -1.42 -17.96 -44.56
C GLN A 143 -2.82 -18.23 -44.01
N GLY A 144 -2.95 -18.24 -42.67
CA GLY A 144 -4.25 -18.29 -41.99
C GLY A 144 -5.09 -17.03 -42.25
N LEU A 145 -4.48 -15.84 -42.23
CA LEU A 145 -5.17 -14.58 -42.50
C LEU A 145 -5.68 -14.51 -43.93
N THR A 146 -4.86 -14.90 -44.92
CA THR A 146 -5.29 -14.87 -46.33
C THR A 146 -6.40 -15.88 -46.62
N TYR A 147 -6.36 -17.06 -45.97
CA TYR A 147 -7.43 -18.06 -46.05
C TYR A 147 -8.73 -17.61 -45.38
N LEU A 148 -8.65 -16.98 -44.19
CA LEU A 148 -9.80 -16.40 -43.48
C LEU A 148 -10.41 -15.19 -44.21
N ILE A 149 -9.57 -14.32 -44.80
CA ILE A 149 -10.01 -13.17 -45.61
C ILE A 149 -10.69 -13.62 -46.90
N ALA A 150 -10.24 -14.73 -47.49
CA ALA A 150 -10.86 -15.31 -48.69
C ALA A 150 -12.23 -15.95 -48.39
N LYS A 151 -12.43 -16.51 -47.18
CA LYS A 151 -13.68 -17.20 -46.80
C LYS A 151 -14.71 -16.33 -46.09
N LEU A 152 -14.32 -15.24 -45.43
CA LEU A 152 -15.24 -14.33 -44.73
C LEU A 152 -14.88 -12.85 -44.96
N PRO A 153 -15.52 -12.14 -45.91
CA PRO A 153 -15.25 -10.72 -46.18
C PRO A 153 -15.63 -9.79 -45.01
N GLN A 154 -16.46 -10.28 -44.06
CA GLN A 154 -16.85 -9.56 -42.85
C GLN A 154 -15.75 -9.50 -41.77
N SER A 155 -14.72 -10.36 -41.85
CA SER A 155 -13.59 -10.38 -40.91
C SER A 155 -12.65 -9.17 -41.05
N ARG A 156 -12.71 -8.45 -42.19
CA ARG A 156 -11.89 -7.26 -42.46
C ARG A 156 -12.04 -6.20 -41.38
N TYR A 157 -13.26 -5.96 -40.90
CA TYR A 157 -13.53 -5.01 -39.82
C TYR A 157 -12.89 -5.42 -38.49
N LEU A 158 -12.84 -6.72 -38.20
CA LEU A 158 -12.28 -7.27 -36.96
C LEU A 158 -10.75 -7.21 -36.97
N VAL A 159 -10.14 -7.45 -38.12
CA VAL A 159 -8.69 -7.31 -38.33
C VAL A 159 -8.26 -5.83 -38.23
N ASP A 160 -9.00 -4.92 -38.87
CA ASP A 160 -8.74 -3.48 -38.79
C ASP A 160 -8.97 -2.92 -37.37
N PHE A 161 -9.89 -3.51 -36.61
CA PHE A 161 -10.10 -3.17 -35.20
C PHE A 161 -8.93 -3.67 -34.34
N LEU A 162 -8.48 -4.92 -34.52
CA LEU A 162 -7.32 -5.47 -33.81
C LEU A 162 -6.04 -4.68 -34.09
N LEU A 163 -5.83 -4.28 -35.34
CA LEU A 163 -4.68 -3.45 -35.73
C LEU A 163 -4.71 -2.08 -35.03
N ARG A 164 -5.88 -1.44 -34.95
CA ARG A 164 -6.04 -0.19 -34.19
C ARG A 164 -5.78 -0.38 -32.69
N VAL A 165 -6.37 -1.41 -32.08
CA VAL A 165 -6.15 -1.74 -30.66
C VAL A 165 -4.68 -1.98 -30.36
N ARG A 166 -3.95 -2.67 -31.25
CA ARG A 166 -2.51 -2.88 -31.12
C ARG A 166 -1.74 -1.56 -31.15
N VAL A 167 -2.07 -0.65 -32.07
CA VAL A 167 -1.44 0.68 -32.16
C VAL A 167 -1.74 1.51 -30.91
N GLN A 168 -2.97 1.47 -30.40
CA GLN A 168 -3.33 2.11 -29.12
C GLN A 168 -2.53 1.55 -27.94
N LEU A 169 -2.39 0.22 -27.84
CA LEU A 169 -1.62 -0.45 -26.80
C LEU A 169 -0.13 -0.07 -26.86
N MET A 170 0.44 0.03 -28.05
CA MET A 170 1.85 0.43 -28.22
C MET A 170 2.08 1.85 -27.73
N TRP A 171 1.14 2.77 -28.01
CA TRP A 171 1.19 4.14 -27.49
C TRP A 171 1.04 4.19 -25.97
N LEU A 172 0.10 3.43 -25.39
CA LEU A 172 -0.08 3.36 -23.93
C LEU A 172 1.16 2.79 -23.24
N LEU A 173 1.78 1.77 -23.83
CA LEU A 173 3.01 1.17 -23.31
C LEU A 173 4.16 2.18 -23.36
N LEU A 174 4.29 2.94 -24.45
CA LEU A 174 5.30 4.00 -24.58
C LEU A 174 5.11 5.09 -23.51
N VAL A 175 3.87 5.53 -23.28
CA VAL A 175 3.54 6.50 -22.22
C VAL A 175 3.86 5.92 -20.84
N ALA A 176 3.50 4.67 -20.57
CA ALA A 176 3.77 4.01 -19.29
C ALA A 176 5.27 3.87 -19.02
N VAL A 177 6.06 3.49 -20.03
CA VAL A 177 7.53 3.40 -19.93
C VAL A 177 8.13 4.78 -19.70
N LEU A 178 7.70 5.79 -20.44
CA LEU A 178 8.19 7.16 -20.28
C LEU A 178 7.88 7.71 -18.89
N TRP A 179 6.67 7.42 -18.39
CA TRP A 179 6.26 7.79 -17.03
C TRP A 179 7.08 7.07 -15.95
N ALA A 180 7.33 5.76 -16.10
CA ALA A 180 8.16 4.99 -15.18
C ALA A 180 9.62 5.48 -15.13
N VAL A 181 10.17 5.90 -16.27
CA VAL A 181 11.50 6.53 -16.34
C VAL A 181 11.51 7.88 -15.62
N LEU A 182 10.46 8.68 -15.81
CA LEU A 182 10.33 9.99 -15.15
C LEU A 182 10.16 9.87 -13.63
N ASP A 183 9.38 8.89 -13.17
CA ASP A 183 9.17 8.61 -11.74
C ASP A 183 10.48 8.18 -11.07
N LYS A 184 11.24 7.29 -11.72
CA LYS A 184 12.57 6.89 -11.25
C LYS A 184 13.55 8.07 -11.19
N ALA A 185 13.50 8.99 -12.15
CA ALA A 185 14.33 10.20 -12.12
C ALA A 185 13.90 11.17 -11.01
N ASN A 186 12.59 11.37 -10.80
CA ASN A 186 12.05 12.24 -9.75
C ASN A 186 12.41 11.74 -8.34
N LEU A 187 12.35 10.42 -8.13
CA LEU A 187 12.82 9.79 -6.90
C LEU A 187 14.30 10.09 -6.64
N GLN A 188 15.16 10.08 -7.67
CA GLN A 188 16.58 10.42 -7.54
C GLN A 188 16.84 11.91 -7.22
N PHE A 189 16.01 12.84 -7.71
CA PHE A 189 16.12 14.26 -7.37
C PHE A 189 15.66 14.56 -5.93
N SER A 190 14.64 13.86 -5.44
CA SER A 190 14.09 14.06 -4.08
C SER A 190 15.09 13.71 -2.96
N PHE A 191 15.97 12.72 -3.17
CA PHE A 191 16.98 12.35 -2.16
C PHE A 191 18.19 13.29 -2.09
N ARG A 192 18.38 14.20 -3.05
CA ARG A 192 19.58 15.06 -3.13
C ARG A 192 19.41 16.42 -2.45
N GLY A 193 18.19 16.76 -1.99
CA GLY A 193 17.84 18.10 -1.51
C GLY A 193 17.80 18.33 0.01
N ARG A 194 18.22 17.37 0.85
CA ARG A 194 18.16 17.53 2.32
C ARG A 194 19.52 17.25 2.99
N GLN A 195 20.54 18.02 2.61
CA GLN A 195 21.68 18.28 3.49
C GLN A 195 21.44 19.64 4.15
N ILE A 196 20.99 19.61 5.40
CA ILE A 196 20.97 20.78 6.29
C ILE A 196 22.32 20.72 7.01
N THR A 197 23.28 21.52 6.58
CA THR A 197 24.47 21.85 7.39
C THR A 197 24.07 22.92 8.39
N LEU A 198 24.40 22.65 9.66
CA LEU A 198 24.34 23.56 10.80
C LEU A 198 25.05 24.89 10.52
#